data_AF-X1PN14-F1
#
_entry.id   AF-X1PN14-F1
#
_cell.length_a   1.000
_cell.length_b   1.000
_cell.length_c   1.000
_cell.angle_alpha   90.00
_cell.angle_beta   90.00
_cell.angle_gamma   90.00
#
_symmetry.space_group_name_H-M   'P 1'
#
loop_
_entity.id
_entity.type
_entity.pdbx_description
1 polymer ?
#
loop_
_entity_poly.entity_id
_entity_poly.type
_entity_poly.pdbx_seq_one_letter_code
_entity_poly.pdbx_strand_id
1 'polypeptide(L)' 'DIITKAFHKVLEVSLKEKVDMRTAALMVAVKRVAEATRLRGLYP' A
#
# COMPACT_ATOMS: atom_id res chain seq x y z
N ASP A 1 -16.23 -5.81 7.14
CA ASP A 1 -15.86 -5.64 5.72
C ASP A 1 -14.62 -4.73 5.51
N ILE A 2 -13.52 -5.06 6.19
CA ILE A 2 -12.24 -4.31 6.16
C ILE A 2 -11.14 -5.19 5.59
N ILE A 3 -11.06 -6.44 6.07
CA ILE A 3 -10.09 -7.44 5.62
C ILE A 3 -10.30 -7.77 4.14
N THR A 4 -11.54 -7.96 3.67
CA THR A 4 -11.85 -8.22 2.25
C THR A 4 -11.34 -7.11 1.34
N LYS A 5 -11.58 -5.85 1.72
CA LYS A 5 -11.10 -4.67 0.96
C LYS A 5 -9.58 -4.56 0.97
N ALA A 6 -8.94 -4.84 2.10
CA ALA A 6 -7.49 -4.85 2.21
C ALA A 6 -6.87 -5.95 1.32
N PHE A 7 -7.45 -7.15 1.33
CA PHE A 7 -7.02 -8.27 0.49
C PHE A 7 -7.12 -7.92 -1.01
N HIS A 8 -8.27 -7.42 -1.47
CA HIS A 8 -8.44 -7.03 -2.87
C HIS A 8 -7.43 -5.95 -3.30
N LYS A 9 -7.13 -4.99 -2.43
CA LYS A 9 -6.15 -3.95 -2.74
C LYS A 9 -4.72 -4.49 -2.88
N VAL A 10 -4.34 -5.45 -2.03
CA VAL A 10 -3.03 -6.13 -2.16
C VAL A 10 -3.00 -7.00 -3.43
N LEU A 11 -4.10 -7.70 -3.74
CA LEU A 11 -4.21 -8.53 -4.94
C LEU A 11 -4.08 -7.68 -6.22
N GLU A 12 -4.74 -6.53 -6.27
CA GLU A 12 -4.65 -5.59 -7.39
C GLU A 12 -3.19 -5.15 -7.62
N VAL A 13 -2.47 -4.76 -6.56
CA VAL A 13 -1.06 -4.34 -6.67
C VAL A 13 -0.16 -5.51 -7.06
N SER A 14 -0.39 -6.69 -6.50
CA SER A 14 0.35 -7.92 -6.83
C SER A 14 0.24 -8.25 -8.32
N LEU A 15 -0.98 -8.24 -8.86
CA LEU A 15 -1.25 -8.52 -10.28
C LEU A 15 -0.67 -7.43 -11.20
N LYS A 16 -0.82 -6.16 -10.81
CA LYS A 16 -0.35 -5.02 -11.60
C LYS A 16 1.18 -5.00 -11.71
N GLU A 17 1.86 -5.16 -10.59
CA GLU A 17 3.33 -5.05 -10.49
C GLU A 17 4.02 -6.41 -10.71
N LYS A 18 3.25 -7.50 -10.85
CA LYS A 18 3.71 -8.87 -11.08
C LYS A 18 4.69 -9.36 -10.00
N VAL A 19 4.37 -9.06 -8.74
CA VAL A 19 5.16 -9.47 -7.57
C VAL A 19 4.34 -10.39 -6.68
N ASP A 20 4.98 -11.07 -5.73
CA ASP A 20 4.26 -11.87 -4.75
C ASP A 20 3.41 -10.99 -3.81
N MET A 21 2.40 -11.60 -3.19
CA MET A 21 1.44 -10.90 -2.33
C MET A 21 2.09 -10.25 -1.09
N ARG A 22 3.20 -10.79 -0.57
CA ARG A 22 3.91 -10.21 0.58
C ARG A 22 4.63 -8.93 0.16
N THR A 23 5.31 -8.95 -0.98
CA THR A 23 5.95 -7.76 -1.55
C THR A 23 4.91 -6.69 -1.90
N ALA A 24 3.79 -7.06 -2.53
CA ALA A 24 2.70 -6.14 -2.81
C ALA A 24 2.11 -5.49 -1.54
N ALA A 25 1.95 -6.26 -0.46
CA ALA A 25 1.47 -5.74 0.82
C ALA A 25 2.43 -4.70 1.41
N LEU A 26 3.74 -4.95 1.34
CA LEU A 26 4.76 -3.98 1.76
C LEU A 26 4.71 -2.71 0.91
N MET A 27 4.57 -2.83 -0.41
CA MET A 27 4.42 -1.67 -1.32
C MET A 27 3.21 -0.82 -0.95
N VAL A 28 2.06 -1.45 -0.67
CA VAL A 28 0.84 -0.75 -0.23
C VAL A 28 1.06 -0.02 1.10
N ALA A 29 1.72 -0.66 2.06
CA ALA A 29 2.00 -0.06 3.37
C ALA A 29 2.93 1.15 3.25
N VAL A 30 4.05 1.00 2.54
CA VAL A 30 5.04 2.07 2.33
C VAL A 30 4.40 3.25 1.59
N LYS A 31 3.62 2.99 0.53
CA LYS A 31 2.93 4.03 -0.22
C LYS A 31 2.02 4.88 0.67
N ARG A 32 1.25 4.25 1.56
CA ARG A 32 0.35 4.98 2.48
C ARG A 32 1.11 5.88 3.45
N VAL A 33 2.24 5.40 4.00
CA VAL A 33 3.08 6.20 4.89
C VAL A 33 3.74 7.35 4.12
N ALA A 34 4.30 7.07 2.94
CA ALA A 34 4.91 8.08 2.10
C ALA A 34 3.92 9.19 1.69
N GLU A 35 2.68 8.82 1.33
CA GLU A 35 1.62 9.78 1.04
C GLU A 35 1.25 10.62 2.27
N ALA A 36 1.12 10.01 3.44
CA ALA A 36 0.85 10.72 4.68
C ALA A 36 1.97 11.70 5.06
N THR A 37 3.22 11.26 4.96
CA THR A 37 4.40 12.10 5.21
C THR A 37 4.48 13.25 4.20
N ARG A 38 4.25 12.98 2.91
CA ARG A 38 4.25 14.02 1.87
C ARG A 38 3.15 15.06 2.08
N LEU A 39 1.94 14.62 2.46
CA LEU A 39 0.81 15.52 2.72
C LEU A 39 1.03 16.40 3.95
N ARG A 40 1.60 15.84 5.02
CA ARG A 40 1.93 16.59 6.24
C ARG A 40 3.12 17.51 6.05
N GLY A 41 4.00 17.20 5.09
CA GLY A 41 5.25 17.91 4.88
C GLY A 41 6.28 17.60 5.97
N LEU A 42 7.46 18.18 5.82
CA LEU A 42 8.44 18.27 6.89
C LEU A 42 8.39 19.69 7.44
N TYR A 43 7.93 19.80 8.68
CA TYR A 43 7.92 21.02 9.48
C TYR A 43 8.57 20.66 10.84
N PRO A 44 8.99 21.64 11.66
CA PRO A 44 8.72 21.58 13.10
C PRO A 44 7.22 21.48 13.40
#